data_AF-A0A7Y4GZ95-F1
#
_entry.id   AF-A0A7Y4GZ95-F1
#
_cell.length_a   1.000
_cell.length_b   1.000
_cell.length_c   1.000
_cell.angle_alpha   90.00
_cell.angle_beta   90.00
_cell.angle_gamma   90.00
#
_symmetry.space_group_name_H-M   'P 1'
#
loop_
_entity.id
_entity.type
_entity.pdbx_description
1 polymer ?
#
loop_
_entity_poly.entity_id
_entity_poly.type
_entity_poly.pdbx_seq_one_letter_code
_entity_poly.pdbx_strand_id
1 'polypeptide(L)'
;MQFNLHRGLLHKYLTFPRAVVGPNCVIGVEFDPHSHLTLKHVKLADVIVLYKEYRHTDTVACAEDLPDMGIKTLLNMKPVMSLYDCRQIQIYRTTLPLNAQLRGSDQGI
;
A
#
# COMPACT_ATOMS: atom_id res chain seq x y z
N MET A 1 -12.82 -24.59 -12.30
CA MET A 1 -11.89 -25.55 -11.69
C MET A 1 -10.76 -24.73 -11.05
N GLN A 2 -10.61 -24.82 -9.73
CA GLN A 2 -9.79 -23.93 -8.90
C GLN A 2 -8.29 -24.10 -9.17
N PHE A 3 -7.58 -23.00 -9.47
CA PHE A 3 -6.11 -22.97 -9.37
C PHE A 3 -5.71 -22.48 -7.97
N ASN A 4 -5.52 -23.44 -7.08
CA ASN A 4 -5.06 -23.29 -5.70
C ASN A 4 -3.52 -23.29 -5.60
N LEU A 5 -2.84 -22.44 -6.37
CA LEU A 5 -1.41 -22.17 -6.20
C LEU A 5 -1.25 -20.66 -6.04
N HIS A 6 -0.45 -20.20 -5.06
CA HIS A 6 -0.02 -18.80 -4.80
C HIS A 6 -0.58 -18.06 -3.57
N ARG A 7 -1.33 -18.69 -2.65
CA ARG A 7 -1.65 -18.03 -1.34
C ARG A 7 -0.50 -18.07 -0.32
N GLY A 8 0.54 -18.88 -0.54
CA GLY A 8 1.61 -19.10 0.45
C GLY A 8 2.78 -18.11 0.41
N LEU A 9 3.06 -17.46 -0.73
CA LEU A 9 4.27 -16.65 -0.92
C LEU A 9 4.01 -15.14 -0.74
N LEU A 10 2.86 -14.63 -1.20
CA LEU A 10 2.52 -13.20 -1.14
C LEU A 10 2.36 -12.66 0.29
N HIS A 11 2.11 -13.51 1.28
CA HIS A 11 1.91 -13.10 2.68
C HIS A 11 3.20 -13.09 3.52
N LYS A 12 4.36 -13.36 2.92
CA LYS A 12 5.64 -13.50 3.65
C LYS A 12 6.40 -12.19 3.82
N TYR A 13 6.15 -11.19 2.97
CA TYR A 13 7.00 -10.01 2.87
C TYR A 13 7.19 -9.26 4.20
N LEU A 14 6.16 -9.20 5.04
CA LEU A 14 6.24 -8.55 6.36
C LEU A 14 6.39 -9.52 7.54
N THR A 15 6.08 -10.81 7.33
CA THR A 15 6.16 -11.81 8.42
C THR A 15 7.61 -12.14 8.75
N PHE A 16 8.43 -12.31 7.72
CA PHE A 16 9.83 -12.65 7.91
C PHE A 16 10.62 -11.49 8.53
N PRO A 17 10.57 -10.25 8.00
CA PRO A 17 11.27 -9.13 8.63
C PRO A 17 10.88 -8.93 10.09
N ARG A 18 9.58 -8.95 10.42
CA ARG A 18 9.10 -8.80 11.80
C ARG A 18 9.62 -9.90 12.73
N ALA A 19 9.72 -11.14 12.26
CA ALA A 19 10.30 -12.23 13.04
C ALA A 19 11.81 -12.05 13.28
N VAL A 20 12.53 -11.42 12.35
CA VAL A 20 13.98 -11.17 12.45
C VAL A 20 14.28 -9.98 13.37
N VAL A 21 13.58 -8.86 13.21
CA VAL A 21 13.88 -7.62 13.94
C VAL A 21 13.16 -7.51 15.30
N GLY A 22 12.16 -8.35 15.53
CA GLY A 22 11.35 -8.33 16.75
C GLY A 22 10.29 -7.22 16.81
N PRO A 23 9.55 -7.14 17.93
CA PRO A 23 8.40 -6.24 18.07
C PRO A 23 8.78 -4.76 18.29
N ASN A 24 10.00 -4.47 18.73
CA ASN A 24 10.42 -3.11 19.12
C ASN A 24 11.01 -2.29 17.97
N CYS A 25 11.30 -2.92 16.82
CA CYS A 25 11.86 -2.24 15.66
C CYS A 25 10.72 -1.63 14.83
N VAL A 26 10.83 -0.36 14.44
CA VAL A 26 9.85 0.26 13.53
C VAL A 26 10.03 -0.31 12.12
N ILE A 27 8.96 -0.83 11.53
CA ILE A 27 8.95 -1.30 10.13
C ILE A 27 8.07 -0.37 9.31
N GLY A 28 8.70 0.40 8.43
CA GLY A 28 8.06 1.16 7.36
C GLY A 28 8.07 0.38 6.05
N VAL A 29 6.96 0.40 5.30
CA VAL A 29 6.88 -0.21 3.97
C VAL A 29 6.23 0.75 2.99
N GLU A 30 6.78 0.78 1.78
CA GLU A 30 6.17 1.44 0.63
C GLU A 30 5.52 0.40 -0.28
N PHE A 31 4.31 0.68 -0.77
CA PHE A 31 3.58 -0.19 -1.67
C PHE A 31 3.07 0.56 -2.91
N ASP A 32 3.03 -0.16 -4.02
CA ASP A 32 2.24 0.25 -5.18
C ASP A 32 0.74 0.10 -4.84
N PRO A 33 -0.13 1.09 -5.15
CA PRO A 33 -1.56 1.03 -4.85
C PRO A 33 -2.29 -0.12 -5.55
N HIS A 34 -1.72 -0.70 -6.61
CA HIS A 34 -2.24 -1.90 -7.26
C HIS A 34 -1.86 -3.20 -6.53
N SER A 35 -1.03 -3.12 -5.49
CA SER A 35 -0.65 -4.27 -4.67
C SER A 35 -1.84 -4.77 -3.85
N HIS A 36 -1.85 -6.07 -3.55
CA HIS A 36 -2.84 -6.65 -2.65
C HIS A 36 -2.52 -6.33 -1.18
N LEU A 37 -3.11 -5.24 -0.67
CA LEU A 37 -3.00 -4.87 0.74
C LEU A 37 -3.92 -5.76 1.59
N THR A 38 -3.37 -6.31 2.68
CA THR A 38 -4.09 -7.24 3.56
C THR A 38 -4.05 -6.73 5.00
N LEU A 39 -5.00 -7.18 5.83
CA LEU A 39 -4.96 -6.92 7.28
C LEU A 39 -3.66 -7.41 7.93
N LYS A 40 -3.01 -8.41 7.35
CA LYS A 40 -1.73 -8.90 7.85
C LYS A 40 -0.61 -7.88 7.66
N HIS A 41 -0.60 -7.16 6.53
CA HIS A 41 0.37 -6.07 6.31
C HIS A 41 0.16 -4.95 7.32
N VAL A 42 -1.08 -4.51 7.49
CA VAL A 42 -1.47 -3.45 8.44
C VAL A 42 -1.13 -3.80 9.88
N LYS A 43 -1.17 -5.08 10.26
CA LYS A 43 -0.81 -5.52 11.62
C LYS A 43 0.69 -5.67 11.86
N LEU A 44 1.49 -5.87 10.81
CA LEU A 44 2.92 -6.19 10.94
C LEU A 44 3.82 -4.99 10.66
N ALA A 45 3.37 -4.03 9.86
CA ALA A 45 4.05 -2.76 9.64
C ALA A 45 3.57 -1.73 10.67
N ASP A 46 4.44 -0.76 10.99
CA ASP A 46 4.11 0.38 11.83
C ASP A 46 3.69 1.59 10.98
N VAL A 47 4.25 1.70 9.77
CA VAL A 47 3.96 2.74 8.79
C VAL A 47 3.85 2.11 7.41
N ILE A 48 2.82 2.50 6.66
CA ILE A 48 2.65 2.12 5.25
C ILE A 48 2.44 3.38 4.43
N VAL A 49 3.25 3.56 3.38
CA VAL A 49 3.07 4.59 2.36
C VAL A 49 2.65 3.93 1.06
N LEU A 50 1.65 4.49 0.38
CA LEU A 50 1.23 4.07 -0.95
C LEU A 50 1.54 5.19 -1.95
N TYR A 51 1.87 4.83 -3.19
CA TYR A 51 1.85 5.81 -4.27
C TYR A 51 0.44 6.41 -4.41
N LYS A 52 0.40 7.68 -4.74
CA LYS A 52 -0.79 8.53 -4.80
C LYS A 52 -1.17 8.83 -6.25
N GLU A 53 -0.25 8.69 -7.20
CA GLU A 53 -0.46 9.06 -8.61
C GLU A 53 -0.59 7.88 -9.58
N TYR A 54 -1.34 8.14 -10.65
CA TYR A 54 -1.50 7.26 -11.82
C TYR A 54 -1.19 8.08 -13.08
N ARG A 55 -0.06 7.93 -13.78
CA ARG A 55 1.10 7.00 -13.63
C ARG A 55 1.89 7.29 -12.34
N HIS A 56 2.65 6.30 -11.86
CA HIS A 56 3.48 6.43 -10.66
C HIS A 56 4.71 7.34 -10.89
N THR A 57 4.48 8.65 -10.89
CA THR A 57 5.52 9.69 -10.97
C THR A 57 6.01 10.15 -9.60
N ASP A 58 5.35 9.70 -8.54
CA ASP A 58 5.52 10.13 -7.16
C ASP A 58 6.24 9.10 -6.26
N THR A 59 6.83 8.06 -6.85
CA THR A 59 7.50 6.99 -6.10
C THR A 59 8.64 7.51 -5.23
N VAL A 60 9.46 8.43 -5.72
CA VAL A 60 10.56 9.02 -4.95
C VAL A 60 10.04 9.89 -3.80
N ALA A 61 9.02 10.71 -4.06
CA ALA A 61 8.43 11.56 -3.03
C ALA A 61 7.76 10.72 -1.93
N CYS A 62 7.08 9.63 -2.28
CA CYS A 62 6.53 8.68 -1.32
C CYS A 62 7.63 7.96 -0.51
N ALA A 63 8.75 7.62 -1.16
CA ALA A 63 9.89 7.01 -0.48
C ALA A 63 10.56 7.97 0.52
N GLU A 64 10.51 9.28 0.26
CA GLU A 64 10.99 10.33 1.19
C GLU A 64 10.02 10.55 2.37
N ASP A 65 8.70 10.42 2.17
CA ASP A 65 7.69 10.49 3.25
C ASP A 65 7.87 9.37 4.29
N LEU A 66 8.34 8.19 3.85
CA LEU A 66 8.46 6.99 4.68
C LEU A 66 9.45 7.11 5.86
N PRO A 67 10.72 7.52 5.67
CA PRO A 67 11.66 7.70 6.78
C PRO A 67 11.20 8.81 7.73
N ASP A 68 10.60 9.88 7.23
CA ASP A 68 10.04 10.95 8.05
C ASP A 68 8.98 10.44 9.02
N MET A 69 8.05 9.61 8.53
CA MET A 69 7.05 8.96 9.38
C MET A 69 7.67 7.88 10.29
N GLY A 70 8.67 7.15 9.82
CA GLY A 70 9.40 6.16 10.61
C GLY A 70 10.11 6.77 11.81
N ILE A 71 10.82 7.89 11.62
CA ILE A 71 11.52 8.62 12.69
C ILE A 71 10.51 9.21 13.68
N LYS A 72 9.42 9.81 13.21
CA LYS A 72 8.35 10.31 14.08
C LYS A 72 7.76 9.20 14.95
N THR A 73 7.54 8.03 14.36
CA THR A 73 7.02 6.83 15.04
C THR A 73 8.00 6.31 16.09
N LEU A 74 9.30 6.30 15.77
CA LEU A 74 10.35 5.89 16.72
C LEU A 74 10.42 6.81 17.94
N LEU A 75 10.20 8.11 17.75
CA LEU A 75 10.34 9.10 18.81
C LEU A 75 9.09 9.17 19.69
N ASN A 76 7.95 9.64 19.17
CA ASN A 76 6.80 10.02 20.00
C ASN A 76 5.42 9.90 19.31
N MET A 77 5.36 9.38 18.08
CA MET A 77 4.09 9.20 17.35
C MET A 77 3.63 7.74 17.40
N LYS A 78 2.32 7.52 17.54
CA LYS A 78 1.70 6.19 17.45
C LYS A 78 0.66 6.17 16.32
N PRO A 79 1.06 5.86 15.07
CA PRO A 79 0.12 5.76 13.95
C PRO A 79 -0.97 4.72 14.22
N VAL A 80 -2.21 5.03 13.85
CA VAL A 80 -3.33 4.07 13.86
C VAL A 80 -3.78 3.85 12.44
N MET A 81 -3.71 2.60 11.97
CA MET A 81 -4.08 2.23 10.61
C MET A 81 -5.39 1.45 10.58
N SER A 82 -6.19 1.68 9.55
CA SER A 82 -7.41 0.94 9.25
C SER A 82 -7.44 0.57 7.76
N LEU A 83 -8.09 -0.55 7.45
CA LEU A 83 -8.24 -1.05 6.08
C LEU A 83 -9.71 -1.35 5.81
N TYR A 84 -10.21 -0.83 4.69
CA TYR A 84 -11.57 -1.08 4.22
C TYR A 84 -11.54 -1.51 2.76
N ASP A 85 -12.27 -2.58 2.43
CA ASP A 85 -12.43 -3.07 1.07
C ASP A 85 -13.71 -2.49 0.46
N CYS A 86 -13.55 -1.56 -0.48
CA CYS A 86 -14.67 -0.94 -1.20
C CYS A 86 -15.34 -1.88 -2.20
N ARG A 87 -14.79 -3.09 -2.44
CA ARG A 87 -15.28 -4.09 -3.41
C ARG A 87 -15.43 -3.51 -4.81
N GLN A 88 -14.50 -2.63 -5.17
CA GLN A 88 -14.49 -1.88 -6.42
C GLN A 88 -13.16 -2.09 -7.12
N ILE A 89 -13.20 -2.23 -8.45
CA ILE A 89 -12.03 -2.28 -9.31
C ILE A 89 -12.19 -1.17 -10.33
N GLN A 90 -11.28 -0.19 -10.31
CA GLN A 90 -11.33 0.93 -11.24
C GLN A 90 -9.94 1.57 -11.42
N ILE A 91 -9.74 2.22 -12.56
CA ILE A 91 -8.56 3.04 -12.86
C ILE A 91 -8.90 4.52 -12.66
N TYR A 92 -8.14 5.20 -11.80
CA TYR A 92 -8.27 6.63 -11.53
C TYR A 92 -7.01 7.37 -11.97
N ARG A 93 -7.09 8.11 -13.08
CA ARG A 93 -5.92 8.78 -13.67
C ARG A 93 -5.71 10.16 -13.07
N THR A 94 -4.70 10.35 -12.23
CA THR A 94 -4.44 11.64 -11.56
C THR A 94 -4.07 12.77 -12.53
N THR A 95 -3.62 12.43 -13.75
CA THR A 95 -3.27 13.41 -14.79
C THR A 95 -4.46 13.91 -15.61
N LEU A 96 -5.68 13.41 -15.38
CA LEU A 96 -6.88 13.82 -16.12
C LEU A 96 -7.94 14.38 -15.16
N PRO A 97 -8.68 15.43 -15.56
CA PRO A 97 -9.77 15.94 -14.74
C PRO A 97 -10.91 14.91 -14.64
N LEU A 98 -11.62 14.91 -13.50
CA LEU A 98 -12.66 13.91 -13.19
C LEU A 98 -13.72 13.78 -14.30
N ASN A 99 -14.12 14.90 -14.90
CA ASN A 99 -15.10 14.94 -15.98
C ASN A 99 -14.60 14.28 -17.29
N ALA A 100 -13.29 14.11 -17.48
CA ALA A 100 -12.71 13.39 -18.61
C ALA A 100 -12.61 11.88 -18.32
N GLN A 101 -12.53 11.49 -17.04
CA GLN A 101 -12.49 10.09 -16.62
C GLN A 101 -13.86 9.41 -16.74
N LEU A 102 -14.95 10.11 -16.41
CA LEU A 102 -16.31 9.58 -16.44
C LEU A 102 -16.87 9.36 -17.86
N ARG A 103 -16.29 9.98 -18.88
CA ARG A 103 -16.72 9.83 -20.29
C ARG A 103 -16.12 8.62 -20.99
N GLY A 104 -15.25 7.87 -20.30
CA GLY A 104 -14.53 6.72 -20.85
C GLY A 104 -15.23 5.37 -20.71
N SER A 105 -16.45 5.29 -20.17
CA SER A 105 -17.17 4.01 -20.02
C SER A 105 -17.58 3.35 -21.34
N ASP A 106 -17.37 4.02 -22.48
CA ASP A 106 -17.60 3.49 -23.84
C ASP A 106 -16.33 2.93 -24.51
N GLN A 107 -15.18 2.92 -23.82
CA GLN A 107 -13.95 2.32 -24.33
C GLN A 107 -13.69 1.05 -23.53
N GLY A 108 -14.00 -0.09 -24.17
CA GLY A 108 -14.15 -1.41 -23.59
C GLY A 108 -12.94 -1.95 -22.81
N ILE A 109 -13.28 -2.95 -22.01
CA ILE A 109 -12.38 -3.99 -21.49
C ILE A 109 -11.66 -4.68 -22.65
#